data_AF-A0A8J4PN19-F1
#
_entry.id   AF-A0A8J4PN19-F1
#
_cell.length_a   1.000
_cell.length_b   1.000
_cell.length_c   1.000
_cell.angle_alpha   90.00
_cell.angle_beta   90.00
_cell.angle_gamma   90.00
#
_symmetry.space_group_name_H-M   'P 1'
#
loop_
_entity.id
_entity.type
_entity.pdbx_description
1 polymer ?
#
loop_
_entity_poly.entity_id
_entity_poly.type
_entity_poly.pdbx_seq_one_letter_code
_entity_poly.pdbx_strand_id
1 'polypeptide(L)'
;MKQDYISLFLDHIHLPLDFKVNNLNDLGLVMKATQVYVPFNNLEILNGTYGEVTRESIIQKVLIEKTGGLCYHLNLVIYYYMQEIGLDCFYVKVLPSDKNSHLNHH
;
A
#
# COMPACT_ATOMS: atom_id res chain seq x y z
N MET A 1 -16.57 -7.63 -16.65
CA MET A 1 -15.39 -8.43 -16.25
C MET A 1 -14.99 -7.97 -14.86
N LYS A 2 -14.84 -8.89 -13.90
CA LYS A 2 -14.27 -8.57 -12.60
C LYS A 2 -12.79 -8.25 -12.88
N GLN A 3 -12.35 -7.01 -12.70
CA GLN A 3 -10.93 -6.66 -12.89
C GLN A 3 -10.10 -7.48 -11.90
N ASP A 4 -9.04 -8.11 -12.39
CA ASP A 4 -8.10 -8.83 -11.53
C ASP A 4 -7.27 -7.83 -10.71
N TYR A 5 -6.73 -8.30 -9.58
CA TYR A 5 -6.01 -7.48 -8.63
C TYR A 5 -4.80 -6.76 -9.25
N ILE A 6 -4.04 -7.48 -10.09
CA ILE A 6 -2.81 -6.96 -10.71
C ILE A 6 -3.15 -5.78 -11.63
N SER A 7 -4.18 -5.94 -12.45
CA SER A 7 -4.67 -4.88 -13.35
C SER A 7 -5.10 -3.64 -12.57
N LEU A 8 -5.86 -3.80 -11.47
CA LEU A 8 -6.27 -2.69 -10.61
C LEU A 8 -5.08 -1.97 -9.96
N PHE A 9 -4.08 -2.75 -9.53
CA PHE A 9 -2.87 -2.25 -8.90
C PHE A 9 -2.01 -1.45 -9.89
N LEU A 10 -1.66 -2.05 -11.04
CA LEU A 10 -0.84 -1.43 -12.09
C LEU A 10 -1.50 -0.15 -12.63
N ASP A 11 -2.82 -0.17 -12.82
CA ASP A 11 -3.60 1.01 -13.21
C ASP A 11 -3.50 2.13 -12.15
N HIS A 12 -3.60 1.81 -10.85
CA HIS A 12 -3.50 2.83 -9.80
C HIS A 12 -2.13 3.51 -9.76
N ILE A 13 -1.06 2.75 -10.00
CA ILE A 13 0.32 3.26 -9.95
C ILE A 13 0.84 3.70 -11.32
N HIS A 14 -0.03 3.80 -12.32
CA HIS A 14 0.27 4.26 -13.68
C HIS A 14 1.41 3.47 -14.37
N LEU A 15 1.49 2.17 -14.13
CA LEU A 15 2.35 1.27 -14.91
C LEU A 15 1.54 0.56 -16.00
N PRO A 16 2.18 0.14 -17.11
CA PRO A 16 1.51 -0.65 -18.15
C PRO A 16 0.84 -1.90 -17.56
N LEU A 17 -0.37 -2.25 -18.04
CA LEU A 17 -1.12 -3.40 -17.51
C LEU A 17 -0.43 -4.76 -17.77
N ASP A 18 0.47 -4.80 -18.75
CA ASP A 18 1.31 -5.96 -19.08
C ASP A 18 2.69 -5.90 -18.43
N PHE A 19 2.93 -4.94 -17.52
CA PHE A 19 4.19 -4.81 -16.80
C PHE A 19 4.46 -6.06 -15.95
N LYS A 20 5.69 -6.60 -16.08
CA LYS A 20 6.14 -7.79 -15.37
C LYS A 20 7.38 -7.48 -14.55
N VAL A 21 7.38 -7.92 -13.29
CA VAL A 21 8.55 -7.87 -12.41
C VAL A 21 9.41 -9.10 -12.69
N ASN A 22 10.60 -8.89 -13.25
CA ASN A 22 11.55 -9.97 -13.56
C ASN A 22 12.77 -9.94 -12.63
N ASN A 23 13.03 -8.79 -11.98
CA ASN A 23 14.17 -8.60 -11.09
C ASN A 23 13.86 -7.53 -10.01
N LEU A 24 14.81 -7.32 -9.10
CA LEU A 24 14.66 -6.37 -8.00
C LEU A 24 14.58 -4.90 -8.44
N ASN A 25 15.16 -4.54 -9.59
CA ASN A 25 15.02 -3.17 -10.12
C ASN A 25 13.59 -2.92 -10.57
N ASP A 26 12.94 -3.90 -11.21
CA ASP A 26 11.53 -3.81 -11.61
C ASP A 26 10.63 -3.67 -10.37
N LEU A 27 10.91 -4.43 -9.31
CA LEU A 27 10.22 -4.28 -8.03
C LEU A 27 10.45 -2.89 -7.43
N GLY A 28 11.67 -2.36 -7.52
CA GLY A 28 12.01 -0.98 -7.13
C GLY A 28 11.20 0.07 -7.90
N LEU A 29 10.95 -0.14 -9.20
CA LEU A 29 10.07 0.72 -9.99
C LEU A 29 8.63 0.68 -9.49
N VAL A 30 8.10 -0.50 -9.19
CA VAL A 30 6.77 -0.66 -8.61
C VAL A 30 6.66 0.07 -7.27
N MET A 31 7.65 -0.08 -6.39
CA MET A 31 7.67 0.61 -5.09
C MET A 31 7.72 2.13 -5.25
N LYS A 32 8.57 2.63 -6.16
CA LYS A 32 8.68 4.06 -6.46
C LYS A 32 7.39 4.63 -7.04
N ALA A 33 6.76 3.91 -7.98
CA ALA A 33 5.47 4.31 -8.54
C ALA A 33 4.38 4.34 -7.46
N THR A 34 4.34 3.33 -6.58
CA THR A 34 3.41 3.30 -5.44
C THR A 34 3.59 4.52 -4.54
N GLN A 35 4.84 4.89 -4.20
CA GLN A 35 5.14 6.07 -3.40
C GLN A 35 4.67 7.38 -4.06
N VAL A 36 4.75 7.48 -5.39
CA VAL A 36 4.37 8.68 -6.14
C VAL A 36 2.86 8.81 -6.26
N TYR A 37 2.15 7.70 -6.50
CA TYR A 37 0.74 7.75 -6.90
C TYR A 37 -0.26 7.32 -5.82
N VAL A 38 0.19 6.61 -4.78
CA VAL A 38 -0.68 6.18 -3.67
C VAL A 38 -0.35 7.02 -2.43
N PRO A 39 -1.20 8.00 -2.08
CA PRO A 39 -0.84 8.96 -1.04
C PRO A 39 -0.88 8.36 0.37
N PHE A 40 0.04 8.76 1.23
CA PHE A 40 -0.11 8.55 2.66
C PHE A 40 -1.09 9.58 3.24
N ASN A 41 -2.16 9.12 3.90
CA ASN A 41 -3.13 10.00 4.57
C ASN A 41 -3.88 9.30 5.71
N ASN A 42 -4.58 10.09 6.53
CA ASN A 42 -5.39 9.64 7.67
C ASN A 42 -6.85 10.14 7.62
N LEU A 43 -7.39 10.41 6.42
CA LEU A 43 -8.69 11.08 6.26
C LEU A 43 -9.85 10.32 6.93
N GLU A 44 -9.86 9.00 6.89
CA GLU A 44 -10.91 8.18 7.53
C GLU A 44 -10.89 8.27 9.06
N ILE A 45 -9.70 8.44 9.65
CA ILE A 45 -9.58 8.65 11.08
C ILE A 45 -10.16 10.01 11.45
N LEU A 46 -9.82 11.04 10.67
CA LEU A 46 -10.34 12.40 10.89
C LEU A 46 -11.85 12.47 10.71
N ASN A 47 -12.40 11.70 9.76
CA ASN A 47 -13.83 11.66 9.46
C ASN A 47 -14.61 10.66 10.34
N GLY A 48 -13.94 9.84 11.17
CA GLY A 48 -14.58 8.80 11.96
C GLY A 48 -15.20 7.67 11.13
N THR A 49 -14.74 7.48 9.89
CA THR A 49 -15.27 6.49 8.93
C THR A 49 -14.35 5.28 8.78
N TYR A 50 -13.49 5.00 9.77
CA TYR A 50 -12.61 3.83 9.73
C TYR A 50 -13.43 2.54 9.91
N GLY A 51 -13.06 1.51 9.14
CA GLY A 51 -13.75 0.22 9.12
C GLY A 51 -12.80 -0.95 9.36
N GLU A 52 -13.31 -2.16 9.14
CA GLU A 52 -12.51 -3.37 9.19
C GLU A 52 -11.48 -3.42 8.06
N VAL A 53 -10.27 -3.87 8.39
CA VAL A 53 -9.17 -4.01 7.43
C VAL A 53 -9.15 -5.44 6.90
N THR A 54 -9.73 -5.63 5.72
CA THR A 54 -9.79 -6.90 4.98
C THR A 54 -9.14 -6.73 3.61
N ARG A 55 -8.89 -7.83 2.88
CA ARG A 55 -8.35 -7.73 1.51
C ARG A 55 -9.31 -6.96 0.60
N GLU A 56 -10.61 -7.22 0.74
CA GLU A 56 -11.68 -6.58 -0.02
C GLU A 56 -11.77 -5.08 0.30
N SER A 57 -11.73 -4.70 1.58
CA SER A 57 -11.80 -3.29 1.96
C SER A 57 -10.57 -2.51 1.48
N ILE A 58 -9.38 -3.14 1.49
CA ILE A 58 -8.15 -2.54 0.94
C ILE A 58 -8.24 -2.35 -0.57
N ILE A 59 -8.71 -3.36 -1.32
CA ILE A 59 -8.86 -3.25 -2.78
C ILE A 59 -9.87 -2.15 -3.11
N GLN A 60 -11.02 -2.13 -2.44
CA GLN A 60 -12.05 -1.13 -2.65
C GLN A 60 -11.50 0.28 -2.41
N LYS A 61 -10.90 0.49 -1.25
CA LYS A 61 -10.37 1.79 -0.82
C LYS A 61 -9.21 2.29 -1.67
N VAL A 62 -8.17 1.45 -1.80
CA VAL A 62 -6.89 1.89 -2.36
C VAL A 62 -6.92 1.76 -3.87
N LEU A 63 -7.44 0.65 -4.42
CA LEU A 63 -7.31 0.39 -5.85
C LEU A 63 -8.51 0.84 -6.69
N ILE A 64 -9.73 0.76 -6.14
CA ILE A 64 -10.96 1.12 -6.87
C ILE A 64 -11.29 2.60 -6.66
N GLU A 65 -11.35 3.06 -5.41
CA GLU A 65 -11.60 4.47 -5.07
C GLU A 65 -10.37 5.36 -5.28
N LYS A 66 -9.20 4.75 -5.59
CA LYS A 66 -7.92 5.44 -5.86
C LYS A 66 -7.52 6.39 -4.74
N THR A 67 -7.88 6.05 -3.50
CA THR A 67 -7.48 6.81 -2.32
C THR A 67 -6.13 6.31 -1.82
N GLY A 68 -5.64 6.95 -0.76
CA GLY A 68 -4.49 6.48 -0.02
C GLY A 68 -4.85 5.87 1.33
N GLY A 69 -3.90 5.89 2.26
CA GLY A 69 -4.18 5.57 3.64
C GLY A 69 -2.93 5.55 4.50
N LEU A 70 -3.10 5.12 5.75
CA LEU A 70 -1.99 4.85 6.66
C LEU A 70 -1.14 3.64 6.21
N CYS A 71 -0.02 3.43 6.89
CA CYS A 71 0.95 2.39 6.55
C CYS A 71 0.35 0.98 6.48
N TYR A 72 -0.64 0.64 7.32
CA TYR A 72 -1.30 -0.65 7.23
C TYR A 72 -2.14 -0.78 5.95
N HIS A 73 -2.70 0.29 5.39
CA HIS A 73 -3.36 0.20 4.08
C HIS A 73 -2.34 0.02 2.95
N LEU A 74 -1.31 0.86 2.94
CA LEU A 74 -0.31 0.89 1.87
C LEU A 74 0.54 -0.38 1.84
N ASN A 75 0.93 -0.89 3.01
CA ASN A 75 1.73 -2.11 3.08
C ASN A 75 0.91 -3.35 2.76
N LEU A 76 -0.38 -3.40 3.13
CA LEU A 76 -1.27 -4.50 2.74
C LEU A 76 -1.46 -4.53 1.22
N VAL A 77 -1.68 -3.37 0.58
CA VAL A 77 -1.82 -3.34 -0.88
C VAL A 77 -0.52 -3.79 -1.56
N ILE A 78 0.65 -3.32 -1.12
CA ILE A 78 1.93 -3.77 -1.71
C ILE A 78 2.16 -5.26 -1.47
N TYR A 79 1.84 -5.77 -0.28
CA TYR A 79 1.97 -7.18 0.04
C TYR A 79 1.09 -8.05 -0.85
N TYR A 80 -0.19 -7.69 -1.05
CA TYR A 80 -1.07 -8.47 -1.91
C TYR A 80 -0.52 -8.53 -3.33
N TYR A 81 0.02 -7.41 -3.84
CA TYR A 81 0.72 -7.42 -5.13
C TYR A 81 1.92 -8.37 -5.14
N MET A 82 2.78 -8.32 -4.12
CA MET A 82 3.94 -9.21 -4.00
C MET A 82 3.53 -10.69 -3.99
N GLN A 83 2.46 -11.05 -3.28
CA GLN A 83 1.92 -12.41 -3.28
C GLN A 83 1.40 -12.83 -4.66
N GLU A 84 0.68 -11.96 -5.36
CA GLU A 84 0.11 -12.24 -6.68
C GLU A 84 1.19 -12.44 -7.76
N ILE A 85 2.35 -11.79 -7.62
CA ILE A 85 3.52 -12.04 -8.49
C ILE A 85 4.41 -13.21 -8.01
N GLY A 86 3.99 -13.94 -6.96
CA GLY A 86 4.62 -15.16 -6.49
C GLY A 86 5.82 -14.98 -5.54
N LEU A 87 5.97 -13.81 -4.91
CA LEU A 87 6.99 -13.62 -3.88
C LEU A 87 6.54 -14.21 -2.55
N ASP A 88 7.45 -14.92 -1.88
CA ASP A 88 7.27 -15.37 -0.51
C ASP A 88 7.54 -14.21 0.46
N CYS A 89 6.49 -13.64 1.01
CA CYS A 89 6.55 -12.48 1.89
C CYS A 89 5.61 -12.63 3.09
N PHE A 90 5.94 -11.93 4.17
CA PHE A 90 5.17 -11.91 5.41
C PHE A 90 5.14 -10.49 5.99
N TYR A 91 4.14 -10.21 6.82
CA TYR A 91 4.02 -8.92 7.49
C TYR A 91 4.87 -8.85 8.73
N VAL A 92 5.45 -7.68 8.97
CA VAL A 92 6.09 -7.34 10.23
C VAL A 92 5.45 -6.08 10.81
N LYS A 93 5.36 -6.05 12.13
CA LYS A 93 4.94 -4.85 12.87
C LYS A 93 6.18 -4.14 13.37
N VAL A 94 6.25 -2.84 13.09
CA VAL A 94 7.29 -1.97 13.63
C VAL A 94 6.63 -0.93 14.53
N LEU A 95 7.16 -0.79 15.74
CA LEU A 95 6.82 0.33 16.63
C LEU A 95 7.79 1.47 16.32
N PRO A 96 7.31 2.65 15.89
CA PRO A 96 8.18 3.80 15.70
C PRO A 96 8.86 4.14 17.03
N SER A 97 10.18 4.31 17.04
CA SER A 97 10.85 4.91 18.19
C SER A 97 10.60 6.41 18.19
N ASP A 98 10.17 6.93 19.34
CA ASP A 98 9.99 8.36 19.52
C ASP A 98 11.38 9.01 19.53
N LYS A 99 11.72 9.78 18.49
CA LYS A 99 13.00 10.52 18.46
C LYS A 99 13.02 11.70 19.45
N ASN A 100 11.89 12.00 20.08
CA ASN A 100 11.70 13.14 21.00
C ASN A 100 11.71 12.76 22.49
N SER A 101 11.95 11.50 22.86
CA SER A 101 11.93 11.07 24.28
C SER A 101 13.07 11.66 25.14
N HIS A 102 13.97 12.47 24.57
CA HIS A 102 15.07 13.13 25.28
C HIS A 102 14.80 14.61 25.66
N LEU A 103 13.64 15.19 25.32
CA LEU A 103 13.40 16.63 25.51
C LEU A 103 12.46 17.01 26.67
N ASN A 104 12.01 16.07 27.51
CA ASN A 104 11.11 16.36 28.64
C ASN A 104 11.72 16.03 30.02
N HIS A 105 12.92 16.54 30.28
CA HIS A 105 13.47 16.64 31.64
C HIS A 105 14.00 18.06 31.87
N HIS A 106 13.12 19.06 31.98
CA HIS A 106 13.38 20.33 32.67
C HIS A 106 12.08 20.89 33.24
#